data_AF-A0A2K4G8A1-F1
#
_entry.id   AF-A0A2K4G8A1-F1
#
_cell.length_a   1.000
_cell.length_b   1.000
_cell.length_c   1.000
_cell.angle_alpha   90.00
_cell.angle_beta   90.00
_cell.angle_gamma   90.00
#
_symmetry.space_group_name_H-M   'P 1'
#
loop_
_entity.id
_entity.type
_entity.pdbx_description
1 polymer ?
#
loop_
_entity_poly.entity_id
_entity_poly.type
_entity_poly.pdbx_seq_one_letter_code
_entity_poly.pdbx_strand_id
1 'polypeptide(L)'
;MEALKKKIVVKESNGQVVVEGGKIPVLNIPAVRGVINGNLKIDDGDNVDVEFRGDSEREELYFHWQREPHYFFLLAKKEGPYTELAFWGDELKIGSHQIGWGANEVHAEFLRHGSTGYPQSELRGSLTVLSITEQGELDVIEGHFSFNYIDNSEEKPRDVVFSCPTFRLRVPKLKRLEARGQA
;
A
#
# COMPACT_ATOMS: atom_id res chain seq x y z
N MET A 1 16.02 -28.64 -8.18
CA MET A 1 16.44 -27.29 -7.77
C MET A 1 15.25 -26.39 -7.95
N GLU A 2 14.55 -26.05 -6.86
CA GLU A 2 13.51 -25.03 -6.90
C GLU A 2 14.16 -23.69 -7.23
N ALA A 3 13.69 -23.04 -8.28
CA ALA A 3 14.02 -21.64 -8.53
C ALA A 3 13.44 -20.84 -7.37
N LEU A 4 14.29 -20.30 -6.49
CA LEU A 4 13.89 -19.25 -5.57
C LEU A 4 13.25 -18.14 -6.41
N LYS A 5 11.92 -18.02 -6.34
CA LYS A 5 11.22 -16.83 -6.83
C LYS A 5 11.83 -15.65 -6.07
N LYS A 6 12.53 -14.80 -6.82
CA LYS A 6 13.30 -13.69 -6.28
C LYS A 6 12.34 -12.68 -5.66
N LYS A 7 12.63 -12.34 -4.41
CA LYS A 7 11.87 -11.41 -3.58
C LYS A 7 12.03 -9.99 -4.13
N ILE A 8 10.96 -9.39 -4.61
CA ILE A 8 10.96 -7.98 -5.03
C ILE A 8 10.98 -7.12 -3.76
N VAL A 9 12.16 -6.58 -3.42
CA VAL A 9 12.32 -5.66 -2.29
C VAL A 9 11.94 -4.26 -2.74
N VAL A 10 10.76 -3.80 -2.32
CA VAL A 10 10.35 -2.41 -2.49
C VAL A 10 10.77 -1.67 -1.24
N LYS A 11 11.53 -0.60 -1.44
CA LYS A 11 11.75 0.44 -0.45
C LYS A 11 11.51 1.77 -1.14
N GLU A 12 10.76 2.66 -0.50
CA GLU A 12 10.83 4.07 -0.83
C GLU A 12 12.22 4.57 -0.40
N SER A 13 12.97 5.10 -1.36
CA SER A 13 14.14 5.92 -1.05
C SER A 13 14.17 7.05 -2.06
N ASN A 14 14.00 8.28 -1.57
CA ASN A 14 14.08 9.50 -2.36
C ASN A 14 13.08 9.54 -3.54
N GLY A 15 11.83 9.11 -3.33
CA GLY A 15 10.77 9.16 -4.35
C GLY A 15 10.86 8.07 -5.43
N GLN A 16 11.58 6.97 -5.17
CA GLN A 16 11.72 5.84 -6.09
C GLN A 16 11.19 4.56 -5.46
N VAL A 17 10.35 3.84 -6.20
CA VAL A 17 9.98 2.44 -5.96
C VAL A 17 11.02 1.57 -6.66
N VAL A 18 11.79 0.79 -5.90
CA VAL A 18 12.74 -0.16 -6.47
C VAL A 18 12.01 -1.47 -6.77
N VAL A 19 12.00 -1.89 -8.04
CA VAL A 19 11.47 -3.18 -8.49
C VAL A 19 12.62 -3.95 -9.16
N GLU A 20 12.73 -5.28 -9.00
CA GLU A 20 13.70 -6.04 -9.80
C GLU A 20 13.37 -5.88 -11.29
N GLY A 21 14.31 -5.31 -12.07
CA GLY A 21 14.11 -4.96 -13.49
C GLY A 21 14.07 -3.45 -13.77
N GLY A 22 14.01 -2.60 -12.74
CA GLY A 22 14.13 -1.14 -12.91
C GLY A 22 13.65 -0.34 -11.70
N LYS A 23 14.09 0.92 -11.63
CA LYS A 23 13.55 1.90 -10.68
C LYS A 23 12.30 2.52 -11.29
N ILE A 24 11.15 2.42 -10.64
CA ILE A 24 9.96 3.19 -11.01
C ILE A 24 9.97 4.44 -10.12
N PRO A 25 10.21 5.64 -10.65
CA PRO A 25 9.94 6.85 -9.89
C PRO A 25 8.47 6.82 -9.43
N VAL A 26 8.19 7.08 -8.15
CA VAL A 26 6.80 7.22 -7.66
C VAL A 26 6.03 8.22 -8.54
N LEU A 27 6.74 9.24 -9.04
CA LEU A 27 6.29 10.26 -10.00
C LEU A 27 5.73 9.71 -11.33
N ASN A 28 6.03 8.46 -11.69
CA ASN A 28 5.53 7.81 -12.91
C ASN A 28 4.30 6.93 -12.65
N ILE A 29 3.89 6.75 -11.39
CA ILE A 29 2.64 6.07 -11.03
C ILE A 29 1.55 7.13 -11.02
N PRO A 30 0.52 7.03 -11.88
CA PRO A 30 -0.56 8.01 -11.89
C PRO A 30 -1.32 7.95 -10.56
N ALA A 31 -1.69 9.13 -10.05
CA ALA A 31 -2.64 9.20 -8.96
C ALA A 31 -3.94 8.48 -9.35
N VAL A 32 -4.49 7.69 -8.44
CA VAL A 32 -5.72 6.94 -8.65
C VAL A 32 -6.84 7.56 -7.84
N ARG A 33 -8.06 7.57 -8.39
CA ARG A 33 -9.23 8.05 -7.65
C ARG A 33 -9.69 6.96 -6.70
N GLY A 34 -9.95 7.30 -5.45
CA GLY A 34 -10.40 6.32 -4.47
C GLY A 34 -10.36 6.87 -3.06
N VAL A 35 -10.84 6.05 -2.13
CA VAL A 35 -10.82 6.37 -0.71
C VAL A 35 -10.32 5.15 0.07
N ILE A 36 -9.41 5.39 0.99
CA ILE A 36 -9.01 4.45 2.06
C ILE A 36 -9.46 5.09 3.37
N ASN A 37 -10.45 4.47 4.02
CA ASN A 37 -10.94 4.88 5.33
C ASN A 37 -10.39 3.91 6.38
N GLY A 38 -9.35 4.33 7.08
CA GLY A 38 -8.69 3.58 8.14
C GLY A 38 -9.13 4.02 9.54
N ASN A 39 -9.03 3.10 10.49
CA ASN A 39 -9.13 3.32 11.92
C ASN A 39 -7.79 2.94 12.54
N LEU A 40 -7.17 3.89 13.25
CA LEU A 40 -5.95 3.68 14.03
C LEU A 40 -6.32 3.57 15.51
N LYS A 41 -5.85 2.52 16.17
CA LYS A 41 -5.94 2.36 17.62
C LYS A 41 -4.54 2.17 18.19
N ILE A 42 -4.24 2.88 19.28
CA ILE A 42 -2.99 2.76 20.03
C ILE A 42 -3.34 2.29 21.44
N ASP A 43 -2.76 1.16 21.84
CA ASP A 43 -3.09 0.46 23.08
C ASP A 43 -4.61 0.27 23.24
N ASP A 44 -5.14 0.61 24.42
CA ASP A 44 -6.58 0.63 24.73
C ASP A 44 -7.21 2.02 24.55
N GLY A 45 -6.56 2.92 23.80
CA GLY A 45 -7.06 4.25 23.50
C GLY A 45 -8.24 4.28 22.54
N ASP A 46 -8.73 5.50 22.28
CA ASP A 46 -9.80 5.76 21.31
C ASP A 46 -9.34 5.49 19.87
N ASN A 47 -10.30 5.15 19.01
CA ASN A 47 -10.06 5.05 17.58
C ASN A 47 -9.87 6.44 16.98
N VAL A 48 -8.87 6.56 16.11
CA VAL A 48 -8.60 7.75 15.32
C VAL A 48 -8.87 7.44 13.85
N ASP A 49 -9.78 8.20 13.25
CA ASP A 49 -10.09 8.08 11.82
C ASP A 49 -8.91 8.60 10.97
N VAL A 50 -8.51 7.80 9.98
CA VAL A 50 -7.45 8.11 9.04
C VAL A 50 -7.97 7.89 7.62
N GLU A 51 -8.26 8.99 6.93
CA GLU A 51 -8.74 8.97 5.55
C GLU A 51 -7.63 9.38 4.58
N PHE A 52 -7.53 8.66 3.45
CA PHE A 52 -6.76 9.05 2.26
C PHE A 52 -7.69 9.13 1.04
N ARG A 53 -7.73 10.27 0.36
CA ARG A 53 -8.47 10.48 -0.89
C ARG A 53 -7.54 10.81 -2.05
N GLY A 54 -7.76 10.13 -3.17
CA GLY A 54 -6.97 10.34 -4.39
C GLY A 54 -7.42 11.51 -5.28
N ASP A 55 -8.23 12.43 -4.77
CA ASP A 55 -8.78 13.59 -5.49
C ASP A 55 -8.59 14.92 -4.75
N SER A 56 -7.68 14.96 -3.78
CA SER A 56 -7.37 16.14 -2.95
C SER A 56 -5.95 16.68 -3.24
N GLU A 57 -5.73 17.98 -3.05
CA GLU A 57 -4.39 18.59 -3.15
C GLU A 57 -3.46 18.18 -1.99
N ARG A 58 -4.01 17.66 -0.89
CA ARG A 58 -3.25 17.33 0.36
C ARG A 58 -3.21 15.85 0.67
N GLU A 59 -3.89 15.04 -0.14
CA GLU A 59 -3.95 13.59 0.02
C GLU A 59 -3.64 12.98 -1.34
N GLU A 60 -2.66 12.10 -1.36
CA GLU A 60 -2.18 11.47 -2.57
C GLU A 60 -2.42 9.97 -2.47
N LEU A 61 -2.93 9.39 -3.53
CA LEU A 61 -3.20 7.96 -3.62
C LEU A 61 -2.63 7.46 -4.93
N TYR A 62 -1.61 6.63 -4.85
CA TYR A 62 -0.94 6.01 -5.98
C TYR A 62 -1.16 4.53 -5.92
N PHE A 63 -1.52 3.95 -7.06
CA PHE A 63 -1.64 2.52 -7.18
C PHE A 63 -1.09 2.07 -8.52
N HIS A 64 -0.22 1.08 -8.46
CA HIS A 64 0.34 0.42 -9.63
C HIS A 64 0.10 -1.07 -9.52
N TRP A 65 -0.44 -1.67 -10.58
CA TRP A 65 -0.63 -3.11 -10.64
C TRP A 65 -0.28 -3.59 -12.04
N GLN A 66 0.73 -4.44 -12.09
CA GLN A 66 1.22 -5.05 -13.31
C GLN A 66 0.87 -6.53 -13.30
N ARG A 67 0.26 -6.99 -14.40
CA ARG A 67 -0.08 -8.40 -14.56
C ARG A 67 1.14 -9.23 -14.95
N GLU A 68 2.09 -8.68 -15.72
CA GLU A 68 3.35 -9.35 -16.07
C GLU A 68 4.53 -8.34 -16.16
N PRO A 69 5.62 -8.51 -15.38
CA PRO A 69 5.70 -9.41 -14.21
C PRO A 69 4.64 -9.07 -13.15
N HIS A 70 4.18 -10.08 -12.41
CA HIS A 70 3.12 -9.93 -11.41
C HIS A 70 3.61 -9.10 -10.22
N TYR A 71 3.12 -7.87 -10.09
CA TYR A 71 3.52 -6.98 -8.99
C TYR A 71 2.42 -5.95 -8.70
N PHE A 72 2.25 -5.57 -7.44
CA PHE A 72 1.43 -4.42 -7.07
C PHE A 72 2.11 -3.52 -6.05
N PHE A 73 1.71 -2.26 -6.09
CA PHE A 73 2.14 -1.20 -5.19
C PHE A 73 0.96 -0.28 -4.88
N LEU A 74 0.74 0.02 -3.61
CA LEU A 74 -0.18 1.03 -3.13
C LEU A 74 0.61 1.99 -2.24
N LEU A 75 0.46 3.29 -2.47
CA LEU A 75 1.01 4.33 -1.62
C LEU A 75 -0.06 5.39 -1.38
N ALA A 76 -0.33 5.64 -0.11
CA ALA A 76 -1.25 6.67 0.32
C ALA A 76 -0.51 7.64 1.24
N LYS A 77 -0.58 8.94 0.93
CA LYS A 77 0.05 10.02 1.67
C LYS A 77 -0.97 11.06 2.07
N LYS A 78 -0.79 11.64 3.24
CA LYS A 78 -1.59 12.74 3.77
C LYS A 78 -0.66 13.70 4.49
N GLU A 79 -0.70 14.98 4.14
CA GLU A 79 0.21 15.98 4.72
C GLU A 79 -0.10 16.30 6.19
N GLY A 80 -1.36 16.24 6.61
CA GLY A 80 -1.80 16.68 7.94
C GLY A 80 -2.67 15.66 8.67
N PRO A 81 -2.32 15.27 9.91
CA PRO A 81 -0.94 15.02 10.35
C PRO A 81 -0.22 14.10 9.35
N TYR A 82 1.08 14.30 9.14
CA TYR A 82 1.85 13.53 8.15
C TYR A 82 1.63 12.04 8.36
N THR A 83 0.96 11.40 7.40
CA THR A 83 0.61 9.98 7.45
C THR A 83 0.95 9.36 6.09
N GLU A 84 1.66 8.25 6.13
CA GLU A 84 2.04 7.46 4.97
C GLU A 84 1.70 5.99 5.21
N LEU A 85 1.08 5.38 4.21
CA LEU A 85 0.73 3.97 4.18
C LEU A 85 1.18 3.40 2.84
N ALA A 86 1.98 2.34 2.88
CA ALA A 86 2.46 1.67 1.70
C ALA A 86 2.22 0.16 1.79
N PHE A 87 1.80 -0.44 0.67
CA PHE A 87 1.74 -1.88 0.49
C PHE A 87 2.44 -2.29 -0.80
N TRP A 88 3.11 -3.42 -0.78
CA TRP A 88 3.64 -4.03 -1.99
C TRP A 88 3.79 -5.54 -1.85
N GLY A 89 3.77 -6.21 -2.98
CA GLY A 89 3.97 -7.65 -3.05
C GLY A 89 3.78 -8.18 -4.46
N ASP A 90 3.94 -9.49 -4.57
CA ASP A 90 3.68 -10.20 -5.80
C ASP A 90 2.16 -10.37 -5.99
N GLU A 91 1.70 -10.26 -7.24
CA GLU A 91 0.33 -10.61 -7.68
C GLU A 91 -0.83 -10.15 -6.76
N LEU A 92 -1.48 -9.03 -7.07
CA LEU A 92 -2.78 -8.73 -6.45
C LEU A 92 -3.91 -9.54 -7.11
N LYS A 93 -4.47 -10.51 -6.37
CA LYS A 93 -5.63 -11.32 -6.79
C LYS A 93 -6.76 -11.26 -5.76
N ILE A 94 -7.97 -11.60 -6.20
CA ILE A 94 -9.12 -11.77 -5.31
C ILE A 94 -8.79 -12.83 -4.26
N GLY A 95 -9.11 -12.53 -3.01
CA GLY A 95 -8.81 -13.38 -1.86
C GLY A 95 -8.01 -12.68 -0.77
N SER A 96 -7.62 -13.45 0.24
CA SER A 96 -6.86 -12.98 1.39
C SER A 96 -5.36 -13.19 1.20
N HIS A 97 -4.59 -12.17 1.55
CA HIS A 97 -3.14 -12.13 1.50
C HIS A 97 -2.61 -11.80 2.89
N GLN A 98 -1.59 -12.53 3.33
CA GLN A 98 -0.96 -12.28 4.63
C GLN A 98 -0.03 -11.07 4.54
N ILE A 99 -0.03 -10.23 5.57
CA ILE A 99 0.90 -9.11 5.72
C ILE A 99 2.08 -9.55 6.59
N GLY A 100 3.30 -9.31 6.11
CA GLY A 100 4.55 -9.60 6.81
C GLY A 100 5.77 -9.62 5.87
N TRP A 101 6.85 -10.28 6.28
CA TRP A 101 8.15 -10.35 5.63
C TRP A 101 8.45 -11.69 4.96
N GLY A 102 7.48 -12.61 4.93
CA GLY A 102 7.55 -13.89 4.22
C GLY A 102 7.71 -13.73 2.71
N ALA A 103 8.11 -14.80 2.03
CA ALA A 103 8.43 -14.77 0.60
C ALA A 103 7.20 -14.53 -0.31
N ASN A 104 6.00 -14.84 0.16
CA ASN A 104 4.73 -14.63 -0.55
C ASN A 104 3.77 -13.73 0.24
N GLU A 105 4.31 -12.93 1.16
CA GLU A 105 3.53 -12.02 2.00
C GLU A 105 3.51 -10.62 1.37
N VAL A 106 2.42 -9.90 1.63
CA VAL A 106 2.31 -8.49 1.32
C VAL A 106 3.13 -7.75 2.36
N HIS A 107 4.10 -6.99 1.91
CA HIS A 107 4.82 -6.08 2.77
C HIS A 107 3.99 -4.82 2.99
N ALA A 108 4.05 -4.30 4.21
CA ALA A 108 3.38 -3.06 4.60
C ALA A 108 4.34 -2.15 5.35
N GLU A 109 4.23 -0.85 5.10
CA GLU A 109 4.84 0.21 5.90
C GLU A 109 3.75 1.21 6.30
N PHE A 110 3.82 1.66 7.54
CA PHE A 110 2.92 2.68 8.08
C PHE A 110 3.72 3.66 8.93
N LEU A 111 3.52 4.95 8.67
CA LEU A 111 4.13 6.04 9.39
C LEU A 111 3.07 7.11 9.64
N ARG A 112 2.94 7.55 10.89
CA ARG A 112 2.13 8.71 11.26
C ARG A 112 2.87 9.55 12.28
N HIS A 113 3.13 10.80 11.94
CA HIS A 113 3.83 11.72 12.81
C HIS A 113 3.08 11.87 14.15
N GLY A 114 3.81 11.63 15.25
CA GLY A 114 3.28 11.70 16.61
C GLY A 114 2.51 10.45 17.07
N SER A 115 2.38 9.42 16.22
CA SER A 115 1.68 8.16 16.56
C SER A 115 2.54 6.93 16.36
N THR A 116 3.63 7.05 15.61
CA THR A 116 4.54 5.95 15.26
C THR A 116 5.98 6.43 15.35
N GLY A 117 6.87 5.67 15.97
CA GLY A 117 8.31 5.92 15.89
C GLY A 117 9.14 4.68 15.56
N TYR A 118 10.45 4.90 15.39
CA TYR A 118 11.42 3.82 15.21
C TYR A 118 12.19 3.56 16.51
N PRO A 119 12.51 2.29 16.84
CA PRO A 119 12.22 1.07 16.08
C PRO A 119 10.78 0.54 16.26
N GLN A 120 10.27 -0.18 15.27
CA GLN A 120 8.98 -0.88 15.31
C GLN A 120 9.13 -2.37 15.00
N SER A 121 8.21 -3.20 15.49
CA SER A 121 8.13 -4.61 15.08
C SER A 121 7.69 -4.73 13.62
N GLU A 122 7.82 -5.94 13.06
CA GLU A 122 7.18 -6.28 11.81
C GLU A 122 5.65 -6.08 11.89
N LEU A 123 5.07 -5.53 10.83
CA LEU A 123 3.62 -5.43 10.66
C LEU A 123 3.06 -6.80 10.30
N ARG A 124 2.06 -7.26 11.05
CA ARG A 124 1.38 -8.54 10.84
C ARG A 124 -0.10 -8.35 10.65
N GLY A 125 -0.71 -9.06 9.71
CA GLY A 125 -2.13 -8.88 9.41
C GLY A 125 -2.57 -9.49 8.09
N SER A 126 -3.61 -8.92 7.49
CA SER A 126 -4.12 -9.38 6.21
C SER A 126 -4.62 -8.24 5.32
N LEU A 127 -4.42 -8.39 4.02
CA LEU A 127 -5.07 -7.63 2.96
C LEU A 127 -6.02 -8.57 2.22
N THR A 128 -7.30 -8.23 2.14
CA THR A 128 -8.30 -9.01 1.39
C THR A 128 -8.84 -8.18 0.23
N VAL A 129 -8.67 -8.72 -0.98
CA VAL A 129 -9.27 -8.17 -2.20
C VAL A 129 -10.59 -8.88 -2.43
N LEU A 130 -11.69 -8.12 -2.37
CA LEU A 130 -13.05 -8.63 -2.54
C LEU A 130 -13.43 -8.73 -4.01
N SER A 131 -13.10 -7.70 -4.79
CA SER A 131 -13.45 -7.65 -6.21
C SER A 131 -12.42 -6.87 -7.02
N ILE A 132 -12.28 -7.27 -8.28
CA ILE A 132 -11.58 -6.51 -9.33
C ILE A 132 -12.54 -6.48 -10.51
N THR A 133 -13.20 -5.34 -10.72
CA THR A 133 -14.24 -5.18 -11.73
C THR A 133 -13.77 -4.25 -12.84
N GLU A 134 -13.78 -4.72 -14.09
CA GLU A 134 -13.46 -3.88 -15.23
C GLU A 134 -14.57 -2.84 -15.49
N GLN A 135 -14.20 -1.57 -15.65
CA GLN A 135 -15.11 -0.45 -15.93
C GLN A 135 -14.54 0.50 -17.00
N GLY A 136 -14.75 0.16 -18.27
CA GLY A 136 -14.23 0.94 -19.39
C GLY A 136 -12.70 1.00 -19.37
N GLU A 137 -12.15 2.21 -19.24
CA GLU A 137 -10.71 2.50 -19.16
C GLU A 137 -10.12 2.32 -17.75
N LEU A 138 -10.95 2.01 -16.75
CA LEU A 138 -10.54 1.83 -15.36
C LEU A 138 -10.84 0.40 -14.90
N ASP A 139 -10.05 -0.09 -13.96
CA ASP A 139 -10.38 -1.23 -13.12
C ASP A 139 -10.79 -0.71 -11.73
N VAL A 140 -11.84 -1.28 -11.14
CA VAL A 140 -12.27 -0.97 -9.78
C VAL A 140 -11.87 -2.09 -8.85
N ILE A 141 -11.05 -1.77 -7.85
CA ILE A 141 -10.54 -2.71 -6.85
C ILE A 141 -11.20 -2.37 -5.52
N GLU A 142 -11.85 -3.36 -4.91
CA GLU A 142 -12.48 -3.24 -3.60
C GLU A 142 -11.91 -4.28 -2.64
N GLY A 143 -11.76 -3.90 -1.38
CA GLY A 143 -11.18 -4.77 -0.38
C GLY A 143 -11.21 -4.19 1.02
N HIS A 144 -10.52 -4.87 1.93
CA HIS A 144 -10.28 -4.43 3.30
C HIS A 144 -8.92 -4.92 3.76
N PHE A 145 -8.36 -4.30 4.78
CA PHE A 145 -7.12 -4.78 5.39
C PHE A 145 -7.06 -4.42 6.87
N SER A 146 -6.24 -5.15 7.60
CA SER A 146 -5.87 -4.80 8.97
C SER A 146 -4.49 -5.34 9.27
N PHE A 147 -3.70 -4.59 10.03
CA PHE A 147 -2.44 -5.05 10.56
C PHE A 147 -2.20 -4.47 11.95
N ASN A 148 -1.32 -5.13 12.70
CA ASN A 148 -0.83 -4.65 13.96
C ASN A 148 0.70 -4.74 14.03
N TYR A 149 1.29 -3.92 14.89
CA TYR A 149 2.71 -3.93 15.19
C TYR A 149 2.95 -3.26 16.56
N ILE A 150 4.14 -3.46 17.10
CA ILE A 150 4.60 -2.84 18.33
C ILE A 150 5.51 -1.67 18.00
N ASP A 151 5.14 -0.48 18.45
CA ASP A 151 6.00 0.70 18.42
C ASP A 151 6.91 0.69 19.65
N ASN A 152 8.24 0.62 19.44
CA ASN A 152 9.27 0.57 20.49
C ASN A 152 10.08 1.87 20.56
N SER A 153 9.58 2.97 20.00
CA SER A 153 10.28 4.26 20.01
C SER A 153 10.23 4.99 21.36
N GLU A 154 9.30 4.62 22.23
CA GLU A 154 9.15 5.16 23.57
C GLU A 154 9.64 4.17 24.64
N GLU A 155 9.82 4.65 25.88
CA GLU A 155 10.27 3.81 27.01
C GLU A 155 9.34 2.63 27.29
N LYS A 156 8.05 2.78 26.97
CA LYS A 156 7.04 1.73 27.05
C LYS A 156 6.57 1.40 25.63
N PRO A 157 6.74 0.14 25.16
CA PRO A 157 6.21 -0.28 23.87
C PRO A 157 4.69 -0.11 23.80
N ARG A 158 4.19 0.30 22.63
CA ARG A 158 2.75 0.51 22.37
C ARG A 158 2.25 -0.47 21.31
N ASP A 159 1.08 -1.06 21.52
CA ASP A 159 0.41 -1.86 20.51
C ASP A 159 -0.33 -0.92 19.55
N VAL A 160 -0.05 -1.04 18.26
CA VAL A 160 -0.70 -0.22 17.24
C VAL A 160 -1.45 -1.13 16.30
N VAL A 161 -2.76 -0.88 16.18
CA VAL A 161 -3.65 -1.58 15.26
C VAL A 161 -4.18 -0.58 14.24
N PHE A 162 -3.99 -0.89 12.96
CA PHE A 162 -4.58 -0.13 11.87
C PHE A 162 -5.50 -1.03 11.05
N SER A 163 -6.71 -0.57 10.78
CA SER A 163 -7.69 -1.33 10.00
C SER A 163 -8.45 -0.45 9.03
N CYS A 164 -8.64 -0.93 7.81
CA CYS A 164 -9.50 -0.32 6.82
C CYS A 164 -10.62 -1.31 6.49
N PRO A 165 -11.85 -1.11 7.01
CA PRO A 165 -12.96 -2.04 6.79
C PRO A 165 -13.43 -2.06 5.34
N THR A 166 -13.18 -0.98 4.58
CA THR A 166 -13.45 -0.94 3.14
C THR A 166 -12.55 0.10 2.48
N PHE A 167 -11.84 -0.32 1.42
CA PHE A 167 -11.25 0.57 0.45
C PHE A 167 -11.87 0.34 -0.92
N ARG A 168 -11.87 1.39 -1.75
CA ARG A 168 -12.30 1.33 -3.14
C ARG A 168 -11.42 2.21 -4.01
N LEU A 169 -10.70 1.60 -4.94
CA LEU A 169 -9.74 2.24 -5.83
C LEU A 169 -10.20 2.13 -7.28
N ARG A 170 -10.12 3.23 -8.03
CA ARG A 170 -10.32 3.27 -9.48
C ARG A 170 -8.97 3.44 -10.15
N VAL A 171 -8.47 2.36 -10.72
CA VAL A 171 -7.12 2.24 -11.26
C VAL A 171 -7.16 2.36 -12.78
N PRO A 172 -6.40 3.26 -13.41
CA PRO A 172 -6.29 3.31 -14.86
C PRO A 172 -5.74 2.01 -15.44
N LYS A 173 -6.36 1.48 -16.50
CA LYS A 173 -5.79 0.36 -17.24
C LYS A 173 -4.46 0.79 -17.85
N LEU A 174 -3.43 -0.05 -17.76
CA LEU A 174 -2.09 0.18 -18.33
C LEU A 174 -2.05 0.31 -19.87
N LYS A 175 -3.20 0.29 -20.56
CA LYS A 175 -3.27 0.46 -22.01
C LYS A 175 -3.06 1.92 -22.40
N ARG A 176 -1.79 2.36 -22.56
CA ARG A 176 -1.33 3.39 -23.54
C ARG A 176 0.08 3.97 -23.32
N LEU A 177 0.95 3.42 -22.48
CA LEU A 177 2.35 3.89 -22.48
C LEU A 177 3.18 3.34 -23.65
N GLU A 178 2.76 2.25 -24.28
CA GLU A 178 3.49 1.64 -25.40
C GLU A 178 3.30 2.35 -26.76
N ALA A 179 2.29 3.22 -26.91
CA ALA A 179 1.95 3.83 -28.20
C ALA A 179 2.62 5.20 -28.45
N ARG A 180 3.46 5.71 -27.53
CA ARG A 180 4.15 7.01 -27.69
C ARG A 180 5.68 6.93 -27.72
N GLY A 181 6.24 5.72 -27.73
CA GLY A 181 7.69 5.48 -27.83
C GLY A 181 8.19 5.11 -29.23
N GLN A 182 7.34 5.18 -30.25
CA GLN A 182 7.72 4.96 -31.65
C GLN A 182 7.10 6.07 -32.51
N ALA A 183 7.78 7.22 -32.55
CA ALA A 183 7.67 8.22 -33.61
C ALA A 183 9.05 8.87 -33.78
#